data_AF-A0A6G7ZNZ6-F1
#
_entry.id   AF-A0A6G7ZNZ6-F1
#
_cell.length_a   1.000
_cell.length_b   1.000
_cell.length_c   1.000
_cell.angle_alpha   90.00
_cell.angle_beta   90.00
_cell.angle_gamma   90.00
#
_symmetry.space_group_name_H-M   'P 1'
#
loop_
_entity.id
_entity.type
_entity.pdbx_description
1 polymer ?
#
loop_
_entity_poly.entity_id
_entity_poly.type
_entity_poly.pdbx_seq_one_letter_code
_entity_poly.pdbx_strand_id
1 'polypeptide(L)'
;MADILFLMAVVLFAVLFAAAASVALIRYKPTWSKKRVIRSAALVLPVLILALCCASFLRISLMSAEQCGVDACGMGILAGLVLTTLAVVLVVPGLIGARLAYRRFGSDDDPW
;
A
#
# COMPACT_ATOMS: atom_id res chain seq x y z
N MET A 1 13.15 -16.87 -11.85
CA MET A 1 14.03 -16.34 -10.76
C MET A 1 13.88 -14.83 -10.59
N ALA A 2 13.86 -14.05 -11.67
CA ALA A 2 13.65 -12.59 -11.60
C ALA A 2 12.32 -12.20 -10.92
N ASP A 3 11.25 -12.94 -11.15
CA ASP A 3 9.91 -12.62 -10.62
C ASP A 3 9.82 -12.78 -9.10
N ILE A 4 10.46 -13.82 -8.55
CA ILE A 4 10.51 -14.08 -7.11
C ILE A 4 11.32 -12.97 -6.41
N LEU A 5 12.47 -12.59 -7.00
CA LEU A 5 13.31 -11.52 -6.48
C LEU A 5 12.54 -10.19 -6.47
N PHE A 6 11.78 -9.91 -7.53
CA PHE A 6 10.94 -8.73 -7.63
C PHE A 6 9.84 -8.72 -6.55
N LEU A 7 9.10 -9.82 -6.39
CA LEU A 7 8.06 -9.93 -5.36
C LEU A 7 8.64 -9.76 -3.95
N MET A 8 9.80 -10.36 -3.68
CA MET A 8 10.50 -10.17 -2.41
C MET A 8 10.89 -8.71 -2.18
N ALA A 9 11.41 -8.03 -3.20
CA ALA A 9 11.77 -6.62 -3.10
C ALA A 9 10.55 -5.73 -2.82
N VAL A 10 9.42 -5.99 -3.48
CA VAL A 10 8.16 -5.26 -3.26
C VAL A 10 7.63 -5.48 -1.84
N VAL A 11 7.66 -6.72 -1.34
CA VAL A 11 7.25 -7.03 0.04
C VAL A 11 8.17 -6.35 1.04
N LEU A 12 9.48 -6.43 0.85
CA LEU A 12 10.46 -5.77 1.72
C LEU A 12 10.24 -4.26 1.74
N PHE A 13 10.03 -3.66 0.57
CA PHE A 13 9.72 -2.23 0.45
C PHE A 13 8.45 -1.86 1.22
N ALA A 14 7.37 -2.65 1.11
CA ALA A 14 6.14 -2.40 1.84
C ALA A 14 6.32 -2.49 3.37
N VAL A 15 7.12 -3.46 3.85
CA VAL A 15 7.47 -3.59 5.28
C VAL A 15 8.24 -2.36 5.76
N LEU A 16 9.28 -1.96 5.03
CA LEU A 16 10.13 -0.82 5.39
C LEU A 16 9.36 0.50 5.35
N PHE A 17 8.52 0.69 4.33
CA PHE A 17 7.68 1.87 4.19
C PHE A 17 6.68 1.99 5.34
N ALA A 18 5.97 0.89 5.66
CA ALA A 18 5.03 0.88 6.78
C ALA A 18 5.72 1.10 8.14
N ALA A 19 6.94 0.55 8.30
CA ALA A 19 7.75 0.79 9.50
C ALA A 19 8.14 2.27 9.63
N ALA A 20 8.63 2.89 8.56
CA ALA A 20 8.98 4.31 8.54
C ALA A 20 7.76 5.21 8.79
N ALA A 21 6.63 4.90 8.15
CA ALA A 21 5.36 5.60 8.36
C ALA A 21 4.88 5.48 9.82
N SER A 22 4.99 4.30 10.43
CA SER A 22 4.70 4.12 11.86
C SER A 22 5.58 5.00 12.74
N VAL A 23 6.90 5.04 12.51
CA VAL A 23 7.82 5.89 13.30
C VAL A 23 7.46 7.37 13.16
N ALA A 24 7.16 7.82 11.94
CA ALA A 24 6.72 9.19 11.70
C ALA A 24 5.41 9.50 12.45
N LEU A 25 4.40 8.61 12.36
CA LEU A 25 3.12 8.81 13.03
C LEU A 25 3.23 8.83 14.55
N ILE A 26 4.09 7.99 15.14
CA ILE A 26 4.35 8.01 16.59
C ILE A 26 4.88 9.40 17.02
N ARG A 27 5.80 9.98 16.24
CA ARG A 27 6.40 11.30 16.55
C ARG A 27 5.46 12.48 16.29
N TYR A 28 4.72 12.45 15.19
CA TYR A 28 3.85 13.57 14.79
C TYR A 28 2.45 13.53 15.43
N LYS A 29 1.99 12.36 15.86
CA LYS A 29 0.66 12.15 16.43
C LYS A 29 0.73 11.29 17.71
N PRO A 30 1.41 11.77 18.77
CA PRO A 30 1.60 11.01 20.00
C PRO A 30 0.30 10.69 20.74
N THR A 31 -0.80 11.41 20.47
CA THR A 31 -2.11 11.14 21.08
C THR A 31 -2.91 10.04 20.38
N TRP A 32 -2.39 9.46 19.30
CA TRP A 32 -3.09 8.41 18.56
C TRP A 32 -2.90 7.06 19.23
N SER A 33 -4.00 6.32 19.36
CA SER A 33 -3.93 4.95 19.84
C SER A 33 -3.07 4.08 18.91
N LYS A 34 -2.38 3.12 19.53
CA LYS A 34 -1.57 2.08 18.84
C LYS A 34 -2.26 1.45 17.63
N LYS A 35 -3.53 1.07 17.79
CA LYS A 35 -4.34 0.47 16.71
C LYS A 35 -4.51 1.44 15.54
N ARG A 36 -4.71 2.73 15.80
CA ARG A 36 -4.85 3.77 14.78
C ARG A 36 -3.52 4.01 14.05
N VAL A 37 -2.41 4.11 14.77
CA VAL A 37 -1.07 4.29 14.17
C VAL A 37 -0.73 3.13 13.23
N ILE A 38 -0.84 1.89 13.73
CA ILE A 38 -0.47 0.69 12.96
C ILE A 38 -1.34 0.54 11.71
N ARG A 39 -2.67 0.71 11.83
CA ARG A 39 -3.58 0.61 10.68
C ARG A 39 -3.32 1.72 9.67
N SER A 40 -3.12 2.95 10.13
CA SER A 40 -2.87 4.08 9.23
C SER A 40 -1.58 3.87 8.45
N ALA A 41 -0.48 3.52 9.14
CA ALA A 41 0.81 3.24 8.51
C ALA A 41 0.76 2.10 7.48
N ALA A 42 0.07 0.99 7.82
CA ALA A 42 -0.05 -0.16 6.93
C ALA A 42 -0.97 0.09 5.72
N LEU A 43 -1.93 1.02 5.83
CA LEU A 43 -2.88 1.32 4.75
C LEU A 43 -2.40 2.41 3.79
N VAL A 44 -1.44 3.26 4.17
CA VAL A 44 -0.96 4.35 3.28
C VAL A 44 -0.57 3.82 1.91
N LEU A 45 0.28 2.80 1.86
CA LEU A 45 0.79 2.28 0.59
C LEU A 45 -0.30 1.57 -0.25
N PRO A 46 -1.09 0.63 0.30
CA PRO A 46 -2.22 0.04 -0.43
C PRO A 46 -3.22 1.07 -0.96
N VAL A 47 -3.56 2.09 -0.17
CA VAL A 47 -4.51 3.14 -0.59
C VAL A 47 -3.93 3.98 -1.72
N LEU A 48 -2.64 4.31 -1.69
CA LEU A 48 -1.98 5.01 -2.80
C LEU A 48 -1.99 4.20 -4.10
N ILE A 49 -1.72 2.89 -4.02
CA ILE A 49 -1.79 2.00 -5.19
C ILE A 49 -3.22 1.98 -5.75
N LEU A 50 -4.22 1.81 -4.89
CA LEU A 50 -5.63 1.82 -5.30
C LEU A 50 -6.04 3.15 -5.91
N ALA A 51 -5.60 4.28 -5.35
CA ALA A 51 -5.88 5.61 -5.90
C ALA A 51 -5.27 5.78 -7.30
N LEU A 52 -4.04 5.33 -7.52
CA LEU A 52 -3.39 5.33 -8.83
C LEU A 52 -4.12 4.40 -9.82
N CYS A 53 -4.58 3.23 -9.38
CA CYS A 53 -5.40 2.35 -10.19
C CYS A 53 -6.72 2.99 -10.60
N CYS A 54 -7.45 3.60 -9.65
CA CYS A 54 -8.70 4.30 -9.94
C CYS A 54 -8.49 5.45 -10.92
N ALA A 55 -7.45 6.27 -10.72
CA ALA A 55 -7.12 7.36 -11.63
C ALA A 55 -6.81 6.86 -13.05
N SER A 56 -6.06 5.77 -13.16
CA SER A 56 -5.72 5.13 -14.44
C SER A 56 -6.97 4.56 -15.13
N PHE A 57 -7.83 3.88 -14.35
CA PHE A 57 -9.06 3.29 -14.86
C PHE A 57 -10.05 4.36 -15.35
N LEU A 58 -10.20 5.47 -14.61
CA LEU A 58 -11.01 6.61 -15.04
C LEU A 58 -10.47 7.20 -16.34
N ARG A 59 -9.15 7.34 -16.47
CA ARG A 59 -8.53 7.86 -17.70
C ARG A 59 -8.81 6.95 -18.90
N ILE A 60 -8.68 5.63 -18.74
CA ILE A 60 -8.97 4.67 -19.80
C ILE A 60 -10.45 4.69 -20.17
N SER A 61 -11.34 4.78 -19.18
CA SER A 61 -12.80 4.78 -19.37
C SER A 61 -13.33 6.04 -20.06
N LEU A 62 -12.59 7.16 -19.97
CA LEU A 62 -12.92 8.42 -20.63
C LEU A 62 -12.32 8.54 -22.04
N MET A 63 -11.43 7.64 -22.45
CA MET A 63 -10.87 7.61 -23.81
C MET A 63 -11.81 6.86 -24.75
N SER A 64 -11.88 7.30 -26.02
CA SER A 64 -12.63 6.54 -27.04
C SER A 64 -11.86 5.28 -27.44
N ALA A 65 -12.58 4.26 -27.93
CA ALA A 65 -11.96 2.99 -28.36
C ALA A 65 -10.93 3.18 -29.48
N GLU A 66 -11.09 4.20 -30.33
CA GLU A 66 -10.10 4.59 -31.34
C GLU A 66 -8.82 5.17 -30.74
N GLN A 67 -8.90 5.80 -29.56
CA GLN A 67 -7.76 6.44 -28.89
C GLN A 67 -6.94 5.47 -28.04
N CYS A 68 -7.57 4.48 -27.39
CA CYS A 68 -6.83 3.50 -26.59
C CYS A 68 -6.38 2.28 -27.41
N GLY A 69 -7.10 1.92 -28.48
CA GLY A 69 -6.98 0.60 -29.10
C GLY A 69 -7.56 -0.49 -28.18
N VAL A 70 -8.39 -1.37 -28.75
CA VAL A 70 -9.15 -2.39 -27.99
C VAL A 70 -8.24 -3.24 -27.10
N ASP A 71 -7.04 -3.58 -27.58
CA ASP A 71 -6.06 -4.38 -26.86
C ASP A 71 -5.45 -3.64 -25.65
N ALA A 72 -5.11 -2.35 -25.80
CA ALA A 72 -4.53 -1.59 -24.69
C ALA A 72 -5.56 -1.27 -23.60
N CYS A 73 -6.82 -1.03 -23.97
CA CYS A 73 -7.91 -0.93 -23.01
C CYS A 73 -8.07 -2.24 -22.20
N GLY A 74 -8.04 -3.39 -22.87
CA GLY A 74 -8.08 -4.70 -22.19
C GLY A 74 -6.90 -4.93 -21.24
N MET A 75 -5.69 -4.60 -21.69
CA MET A 75 -4.47 -4.69 -20.87
C MET A 75 -4.49 -3.75 -19.66
N GLY A 76 -5.07 -2.56 -19.81
CA GLY A 76 -5.23 -1.60 -18.72
C GLY A 76 -6.16 -2.11 -17.61
N ILE A 77 -7.26 -2.78 -17.98
CA ILE A 77 -8.17 -3.41 -17.01
C ILE A 77 -7.47 -4.55 -16.27
N LEU A 78 -6.75 -5.43 -16.99
CA LEU A 78 -5.96 -6.51 -16.40
C LEU A 78 -4.88 -6.00 -15.45
N ALA A 79 -4.13 -4.97 -15.85
CA ALA A 79 -3.12 -4.34 -15.00
C ALA A 79 -3.75 -3.75 -13.73
N GLY A 80 -4.93 -3.12 -13.84
CA GLY A 80 -5.68 -2.63 -12.68
C GLY A 80 -6.07 -3.74 -11.70
N LEU A 81 -6.50 -4.90 -12.21
CA LEU A 81 -6.85 -6.08 -11.41
C LEU A 81 -5.65 -6.66 -10.66
N VAL A 82 -4.51 -6.78 -11.36
CA VAL A 82 -3.24 -7.25 -10.77
C VAL A 82 -2.77 -6.30 -9.67
N LEU A 83 -2.76 -4.99 -9.93
CA LEU A 83 -2.35 -3.98 -8.95
C LEU A 83 -3.29 -3.92 -7.74
N THR A 84 -4.60 -4.08 -7.95
CA THR A 84 -5.58 -4.16 -6.86
C THR A 84 -5.32 -5.38 -5.98
N THR A 85 -5.06 -6.53 -6.60
CA THR A 85 -4.71 -7.77 -5.88
C THR A 85 -3.42 -7.59 -5.09
N LEU A 86 -2.41 -6.98 -5.72
CA LEU A 86 -1.13 -6.66 -5.07
C LEU A 86 -1.34 -5.73 -3.87
N ALA A 87 -2.16 -4.68 -4.00
CA ALA A 87 -2.46 -3.76 -2.91
C ALA A 87 -3.07 -4.48 -1.70
N VAL A 88 -4.00 -5.41 -1.93
CA VAL A 88 -4.61 -6.23 -0.87
C VAL A 88 -3.57 -7.14 -0.21
N VAL A 89 -2.73 -7.83 -1.01
CA VAL A 89 -1.68 -8.72 -0.50
C VAL A 89 -0.65 -7.95 0.34
N LEU A 90 -0.33 -6.71 -0.01
CA LEU A 90 0.66 -5.88 0.71
C LEU A 90 0.18 -5.36 2.07
N VAL A 91 -1.13 -5.44 2.38
CA VAL A 91 -1.66 -5.04 3.69
C VAL A 91 -1.03 -5.87 4.81
N VAL A 92 -0.89 -7.19 4.62
CA VAL A 92 -0.34 -8.10 5.64
C VAL A 92 1.11 -7.78 6.00
N PRO A 93 2.07 -7.74 5.05
CA PRO A 93 3.45 -7.36 5.35
C PRO A 93 3.54 -5.91 5.88
N GLY A 94 2.72 -4.98 5.38
CA GLY A 94 2.63 -3.63 5.92
C GLY A 94 2.24 -3.60 7.40
N LEU A 95 1.23 -4.41 7.79
CA LEU A 95 0.83 -4.56 9.19
C LEU A 95 1.96 -5.15 10.05
N ILE A 96 2.72 -6.10 9.52
CA ILE A 96 3.87 -6.68 10.21
C ILE A 96 4.93 -5.60 10.45
N GLY A 97 5.34 -4.86 9.40
CA GLY A 97 6.32 -3.77 9.51
C GLY A 97 5.88 -2.68 10.48
N ALA A 98 4.63 -2.24 10.37
CA ALA A 98 4.04 -1.23 11.27
C ALA A 98 4.00 -1.69 12.72
N ARG A 99 3.66 -2.97 12.99
CA ARG A 99 3.68 -3.56 14.33
C ARG A 99 5.09 -3.66 14.91
N LEU A 100 6.06 -4.09 14.11
CA LEU A 100 7.45 -4.21 14.54
C LEU A 100 8.04 -2.84 14.92
N ALA A 101 7.79 -1.83 14.08
CA ALA A 101 8.19 -0.45 14.38
C ALA A 101 7.55 0.07 15.67
N TYR A 102 6.24 -0.13 15.85
CA TYR A 102 5.56 0.32 17.06
C TYR A 102 6.08 -0.37 18.32
N ARG A 103 6.35 -1.69 18.25
CA ARG A 103 6.95 -2.41 19.39
C ARG A 103 8.32 -1.88 19.78
N ARG A 104 9.06 -1.29 18.85
CA ARG A 104 10.42 -0.80 19.10
C ARG A 104 10.46 0.66 19.53
N PHE A 105 9.51 1.48 19.08
CA PHE A 105 9.54 2.94 19.22
C PHE A 105 8.28 3.54 19.89
N GLY A 106 7.23 2.76 20.12
CA GLY A 106 6.01 3.21 20.81
C GLY A 106 6.19 3.26 22.33
N SER A 107 5.44 4.13 22.99
CA SER A 107 5.38 4.19 24.46
C SER A 107 4.48 3.07 25.00
N ASP A 108 4.85 2.45 26.13
CA ASP A 108 4.05 1.41 26.78
C ASP A 108 2.80 1.96 27.51
N ASP A 109 2.66 3.28 27.59
CA ASP A 109 1.58 3.97 28.32
C ASP A 109 0.24 4.04 27.56
N ASP A 110 0.15 3.49 26.35
CA ASP A 110 -1.08 3.52 25.55
C ASP A 110 -2.08 2.45 25.99
N PRO A 111 -3.25 2.81 26.54
CA PRO A 111 -4.26 1.86 26.98
C PRO A 111 -4.83 1.05 25.80
N TRP A 112 -5.02 -0.25 26.04
CA TRP A 112 -5.38 -1.29 25.05
C TRP A 112 -6.81 -1.20 24.50
#